data_AF-A0A6I7WIK3-F1
#
_entry.id   AF-A0A6I7WIK3-F1
#
_cell.length_a   1.000
_cell.length_b   1.000
_cell.length_c   1.000
_cell.angle_alpha   90.00
_cell.angle_beta   90.00
_cell.angle_gamma   90.00
#
_symmetry.space_group_name_H-M   'P 1'
#
loop_
_entity.id
_entity.type
_entity.pdbx_description
1 polymer ?
#
loop_
_entity_poly.entity_id
_entity_poly.type
_entity_poly.pdbx_seq_one_letter_code
_entity_poly.pdbx_strand_id
1 'polypeptide(L)'
;MDNGIHYTVLGELWNVIFTLSAKLNVQVFATTHSKECIEAFNHVQHDLGDKQSAYFEMARNIKTEQIFMRDLDDEQLAYELTHQGKYRGE
;
A
#
# COMPACT_ATOMS: atom_id res chain seq x y z
N MET A 1 8.42 -3.81 -4.46
CA MET A 1 8.60 -2.61 -5.30
C MET A 1 9.79 -1.77 -4.83
N ASP A 2 10.06 -1.82 -3.54
CA ASP A 2 10.89 -0.96 -2.70
C ASP A 2 12.33 -1.47 -2.48
N ASN A 3 12.70 -2.60 -3.06
CA ASN A 3 14.03 -3.19 -2.87
C ASN A 3 15.15 -2.21 -3.28
N GLY A 4 15.98 -1.80 -2.32
CA GLY A 4 17.10 -0.88 -2.56
C GLY A 4 16.72 0.60 -2.59
N ILE A 5 15.47 0.94 -2.27
CA ILE A 5 14.99 2.31 -2.18
C ILE A 5 14.90 2.71 -0.70
N HIS A 6 15.54 3.81 -0.32
CA HIS A 6 15.50 4.29 1.06
C HIS A 6 14.10 4.84 1.40
N TYR A 7 13.60 4.59 2.60
CA TYR A 7 12.21 4.91 2.97
C TYR A 7 11.83 6.40 2.76
N THR A 8 12.80 7.30 2.92
CA THR A 8 12.61 8.75 2.77
C THR A 8 12.19 9.19 1.37
N VAL A 9 12.43 8.37 0.33
CA VAL A 9 12.04 8.72 -1.06
C VAL A 9 10.77 8.01 -1.53
N LEU A 10 10.20 7.11 -0.71
CA LEU A 10 9.02 6.33 -1.10
C LEU A 10 7.78 7.21 -1.31
N GLY A 11 7.63 8.29 -0.54
CA GLY A 11 6.55 9.27 -0.74
C GLY A 11 6.65 9.97 -2.09
N GLU A 12 7.84 10.45 -2.48
CA GLU A 12 8.05 11.08 -3.78
C GLU A 12 7.80 10.09 -4.93
N LEU A 13 8.26 8.85 -4.78
CA LEU A 13 8.02 7.79 -5.75
C LEU A 13 6.51 7.54 -5.96
N TRP A 14 5.74 7.43 -4.87
CA TRP A 14 4.29 7.27 -4.97
C TRP A 14 3.61 8.47 -5.62
N ASN A 15 4.02 9.69 -5.29
CA ASN A 15 3.49 10.90 -5.91
C ASN A 15 3.71 10.91 -7.43
N VAL A 16 4.90 10.50 -7.88
CA VAL A 16 5.21 10.34 -9.31
C VAL A 16 4.32 9.25 -9.94
N ILE A 17 4.17 8.10 -9.27
CA ILE A 17 3.34 6.99 -9.78
C ILE A 17 1.88 7.42 -9.94
N PHE A 18 1.27 8.01 -8.92
CA PHE A 18 -0.11 8.50 -8.98
C PHE A 18 -0.31 9.56 -10.08
N THR A 19 0.61 10.52 -10.15
CA THR A 19 0.52 11.60 -11.14
C THR A 19 0.64 11.06 -12.57
N LEU A 20 1.62 10.19 -12.82
CA LEU A 20 1.86 9.65 -14.16
C LEU A 20 0.81 8.62 -14.56
N SER A 21 0.32 7.79 -13.64
CA SER A 21 -0.72 6.81 -13.94
C SER A 21 -2.01 7.50 -14.38
N ALA A 22 -2.43 8.55 -13.68
CA ALA A 22 -3.58 9.36 -14.04
C ALA A 22 -3.36 10.10 -15.37
N LYS A 23 -2.20 10.75 -15.54
CA LYS A 23 -1.89 11.53 -16.76
C LYS A 23 -1.83 10.66 -18.02
N LEU A 24 -1.29 9.44 -17.90
CA LEU A 24 -1.12 8.51 -19.01
C LEU A 24 -2.32 7.55 -19.17
N ASN A 25 -3.29 7.60 -18.26
CA ASN A 25 -4.43 6.68 -18.21
C ASN A 25 -4.00 5.22 -18.22
N VAL A 26 -3.08 4.86 -17.32
CA VAL A 26 -2.56 3.49 -17.17
C VAL A 26 -2.83 2.98 -15.76
N GLN A 27 -3.10 1.68 -15.65
CA GLN A 27 -3.24 1.00 -14.37
C GLN A 27 -1.89 0.46 -13.89
N VAL A 28 -1.55 0.72 -12.63
CA VAL A 28 -0.32 0.25 -12.00
C VAL A 28 -0.65 -0.82 -10.97
N PHE A 29 0.01 -1.97 -11.07
CA PHE A 29 -0.01 -3.00 -10.05
C PHE A 29 1.34 -3.05 -9.36
N ALA A 30 1.34 -2.82 -8.05
CA ALA A 30 2.54 -2.81 -7.23
C ALA A 30 2.38 -3.82 -6.09
N THR A 31 3.47 -4.54 -5.79
CA THR A 31 3.53 -5.48 -4.67
C THR A 31 4.68 -5.10 -3.76
N THR A 32 4.44 -5.17 -2.45
CA THR A 32 5.46 -4.87 -1.43
C THR A 32 5.24 -5.69 -0.16
N HIS A 33 6.35 -6.01 0.48
CA HIS A 33 6.38 -6.55 1.83
C HIS A 33 6.71 -5.48 2.90
N SER A 34 7.21 -4.31 2.50
CA SER A 34 7.63 -3.24 3.41
C SER A 34 6.44 -2.47 3.98
N LYS A 35 6.47 -2.28 5.30
CA LYS A 35 5.50 -1.44 6.01
C LYS A 35 5.65 0.02 5.59
N GLU A 36 6.88 0.52 5.51
CA GLU A 36 7.20 1.89 5.14
C GLU A 36 6.70 2.23 3.73
N CYS A 37 6.77 1.27 2.80
CA CYS A 37 6.24 1.43 1.45
C CYS A 37 4.71 1.60 1.44
N ILE A 38 4.01 0.84 2.28
CA ILE A 38 2.55 0.89 2.43
C ILE A 38 2.12 2.18 3.16
N GLU A 39 2.87 2.60 4.18
CA GLU A 39 2.66 3.87 4.86
C GLU A 39 2.83 5.06 3.91
N ALA A 40 3.90 5.07 3.11
CA ALA A 40 4.11 6.11 2.11
C ALA A 40 2.99 6.12 1.05
N PHE A 41 2.51 4.94 0.62
CA PHE A 41 1.35 4.84 -0.27
C PHE A 41 0.12 5.49 0.34
N ASN A 42 -0.26 5.11 1.56
CA ASN A 42 -1.46 5.61 2.23
C ASN A 42 -1.38 7.11 2.51
N HIS A 43 -0.21 7.62 2.90
CA HIS A 43 0.00 9.05 3.14
C HIS A 43 -0.21 9.86 1.86
N VAL A 44 0.42 9.46 0.75
CA VAL A 44 0.30 10.17 -0.53
C VAL A 44 -1.10 10.03 -1.12
N GLN A 45 -1.74 8.86 -0.96
CA GLN A 45 -3.14 8.64 -1.35
C GLN A 45 -4.07 9.66 -0.67
N HIS A 46 -3.90 9.85 0.65
CA HIS A 46 -4.66 10.84 1.43
C HIS A 46 -4.34 12.28 1.02
N ASP A 47 -3.07 12.63 0.87
CA ASP A 47 -2.63 13.99 0.48
C ASP A 47 -3.18 14.41 -0.88
N LEU A 48 -3.24 13.47 -1.83
CA LEU A 48 -3.79 13.72 -3.16
C LEU A 48 -5.32 13.61 -3.22
N GLY A 49 -5.97 13.16 -2.14
CA GLY A 49 -7.39 12.85 -2.12
C GLY A 49 -7.78 11.79 -3.16
N ASP A 50 -6.86 10.86 -3.46
CA ASP A 50 -7.08 9.86 -4.51
C ASP A 50 -8.09 8.80 -4.07
N LYS A 51 -9.12 8.61 -4.89
CA LYS A 51 -10.18 7.61 -4.67
C LYS A 51 -10.18 6.49 -5.72
N GLN A 52 -9.19 6.47 -6.61
CA GLN A 52 -9.08 5.46 -7.67
C GLN A 52 -8.09 4.34 -7.31
N SER A 53 -7.24 4.54 -6.32
CA SER A 53 -6.35 3.49 -5.80
C SER A 53 -6.98 2.67 -4.69
N ALA A 54 -6.51 1.44 -4.57
CA ALA A 54 -6.93 0.49 -3.56
C ALA A 54 -5.73 -0.30 -3.07
N TYR A 55 -5.76 -0.68 -1.79
CA TYR A 55 -4.80 -1.59 -1.19
C TYR A 55 -5.44 -2.94 -0.94
N PHE A 56 -4.72 -3.99 -1.29
CA PHE A 56 -5.13 -5.36 -1.06
C PHE A 56 -4.04 -6.11 -0.31
N GLU A 57 -4.37 -6.61 0.88
CA GLU A 57 -3.48 -7.47 1.63
C GLU A 57 -3.72 -8.93 1.24
N MET A 58 -2.69 -9.58 0.71
CA MET A 58 -2.74 -10.99 0.39
C MET A 58 -2.11 -11.82 1.52
N ALA A 59 -2.86 -12.76 2.07
CA ALA A 59 -2.44 -13.58 3.20
C ALA A 59 -2.78 -15.06 2.98
N ARG A 60 -2.07 -15.94 3.71
CA ARG A 60 -2.34 -17.38 3.73
C ARG A 60 -2.94 -17.77 5.08
N ASN A 61 -4.05 -18.47 5.04
CA ASN A 61 -4.62 -19.06 6.24
C ASN A 61 -3.82 -20.31 6.63
N ILE A 62 -3.13 -20.28 7.77
CA ILE A 62 -2.23 -21.37 8.21
C ILE A 62 -2.95 -22.70 8.51
N LYS A 63 -4.27 -22.68 8.76
CA LYS A 63 -5.04 -23.89 9.08
C LYS A 63 -5.60 -24.57 7.83
N THR A 64 -6.01 -23.79 6.85
CA THR A 64 -6.67 -24.29 5.63
C THR A 64 -5.76 -24.28 4.40
N GLU A 65 -4.57 -23.70 4.55
CA GLU A 65 -3.58 -23.41 3.49
C GLU A 65 -4.08 -22.54 2.33
N GLN A 66 -5.32 -22.05 2.41
CA GLN A 66 -5.93 -21.21 1.39
C GLN A 66 -5.33 -19.81 1.40
N ILE A 67 -5.16 -19.25 0.20
CA ILE A 67 -4.80 -17.85 0.00
C ILE A 67 -6.09 -17.04 -0.01
N PHE A 68 -6.10 -15.93 0.72
CA PHE A 68 -7.20 -14.98 0.73
C PHE A 68 -6.65 -13.56 0.57
N MET A 69 -7.54 -12.64 0.20
CA MET A 69 -7.24 -11.23 0.02
C MET A 69 -8.16 -10.41 0.91
N ARG A 70 -7.62 -9.38 1.55
CA ARG A 70 -8.37 -8.38 2.30
C ARG A 70 -8.31 -7.09 1.51
N ASP A 71 -9.46 -6.55 1.16
CA ASP A 71 -9.62 -5.19 0.68
C ASP A 71 -9.74 -4.25 1.89
N LEU A 72 -8.86 -3.26 1.95
CA LEU A 72 -8.91 -2.21 2.98
C LEU A 72 -9.11 -0.88 2.29
N ASP A 73 -10.13 -0.14 2.72
CA ASP A 73 -10.31 1.25 2.30
C ASP A 73 -9.24 2.17 2.92
N ASP A 74 -9.20 3.43 2.49
CA ASP A 74 -8.19 4.41 2.88
C ASP A 74 -8.20 4.71 4.39
N GLU A 75 -9.37 4.65 5.04
CA GLU A 75 -9.54 4.87 6.48
C GLU A 75 -9.14 3.62 7.29
N GLN A 76 -9.58 2.44 6.86
CA GLN A 76 -9.24 1.15 7.46
C GLN A 76 -7.73 0.90 7.41
N LEU A 77 -7.10 1.16 6.27
CA LEU A 77 -5.66 1.03 6.13
C LEU A 77 -4.92 2.00 7.07
N ALA A 78 -5.32 3.27 7.11
CA ALA A 78 -4.72 4.26 8.00
C ALA A 78 -4.85 3.87 9.48
N TYR A 79 -6.01 3.35 9.87
CA TYR A 79 -6.24 2.84 11.23
C TYR A 79 -5.32 1.66 11.56
N GLU A 80 -5.17 0.69 10.66
CA GLU A 80 -4.32 -0.48 10.89
C GLU A 80 -2.83 -0.11 11.01
N LEU A 81 -2.34 0.79 10.16
CA LEU A 81 -0.94 1.24 10.18
C LEU A 81 -0.58 1.96 11.48
N THR A 82 -1.54 2.66 12.09
CA THR A 82 -1.34 3.46 13.32
C THR A 82 -1.57 2.68 14.61
N HIS A 83 -2.49 1.71 14.64
CA HIS A 83 -2.92 1.05 15.89
C HIS A 83 -2.40 -0.39 16.06
N GLN A 84 -1.91 -1.06 15.01
CA GLN A 84 -1.34 -2.41 15.13
C GLN A 84 0.19 -2.39 15.09
N GLY A 85 0.80 -2.62 16.27
CA GLY A 85 2.24 -2.82 16.43
C GLY A 85 2.79 -4.14 15.86
N LYS A 86 1.96 -4.96 15.22
CA LYS A 86 2.33 -6.21 14.54
C LYS A 86 1.60 -6.30 13.20
N TYR A 87 1.86 -5.34 12.33
CA TYR A 87 1.47 -5.45 10.93
C TYR A 87 2.23 -6.67 10.37
N ARG A 88 1.51 -7.69 9.88
CA ARG A 88 2.08 -8.86 9.17
C ARG A 88 2.80 -9.94 10.02
N GLY A 89 2.28 -10.28 11.19
CA GLY A 89 2.67 -11.53 11.86
C GLY A 89 4.14 -11.65 12.27
N GLU A 90 4.84 -10.52 12.41
CA GLU A 90 6.06 -10.43 13.21
C GLU A 90 5.72 -10.45 14.72
#